data_AF-A0A451CSC9-F1
#
_entry.id   AF-A0A451CSC9-F1
#
_cell.length_a   1.000
_cell.length_b   1.000
_cell.length_c   1.000
_cell.angle_alpha   90.00
_cell.angle_beta   90.00
_cell.angle_gamma   90.00
#
_symmetry.space_group_name_H-M   'P 1'
#
loop_
_entity.id
_entity.type
_entity.pdbx_description
1 polymer ?
#
loop_
_entity_poly.entity_id
_entity_poly.type
_entity_poly.pdbx_seq_one_letter_code
_entity_poly.pdbx_strand_id
1 'polypeptide(L)'
;SLTHSTLQLRATMSAIRHPCLIMGQCPSNFEGRNKTMNNSSSSATSPDRDEYPKVTQADLDRARFRVGLQPAPRRQRVTLSLDANLIDYFKSKAGEQGYRTLINETLRRAKARGELEGALTSGHHS
;
A
#
# COMPACT_ATOMS: atom_id res chain seq x y z
N SER A 1 -24.95 29.52 -42.30
CA SER A 1 -24.14 28.28 -42.21
C SER A 1 -24.39 27.66 -40.85
N LEU A 2 -24.90 26.43 -40.81
CA LEU A 2 -25.20 25.71 -39.58
C LEU A 2 -23.91 25.12 -38.99
N THR A 3 -23.57 25.45 -37.75
CA THR A 3 -22.73 24.59 -36.91
C THR A 3 -23.34 24.53 -35.51
N HIS A 4 -24.30 23.63 -35.36
CA HIS A 4 -24.82 23.19 -34.07
C HIS A 4 -24.56 21.68 -34.00
N SER A 5 -24.21 21.21 -32.80
CA SER A 5 -24.20 19.79 -32.40
C SER A 5 -23.04 18.96 -32.94
N THR A 6 -22.36 18.09 -32.19
CA THR A 6 -22.60 17.48 -30.87
C THR A 6 -21.37 16.63 -30.58
N LEU A 7 -20.82 16.72 -29.38
CA LEU A 7 -20.43 15.59 -28.52
C LEU A 7 -19.48 16.10 -27.44
N GLN A 8 -20.09 16.48 -26.31
CA GLN A 8 -19.43 16.34 -25.03
C GLN A 8 -19.02 14.87 -24.83
N LEU A 9 -17.75 14.63 -24.53
CA LEU A 9 -17.31 13.43 -23.84
C LEU A 9 -16.27 13.81 -22.79
N ARG A 10 -16.81 13.91 -21.58
CA ARG A 10 -16.20 13.78 -20.25
C ARG A 10 -14.77 13.22 -20.24
N ALA A 11 -13.86 13.95 -19.62
CA ALA A 11 -12.93 13.35 -18.67
C ALA A 11 -12.56 14.39 -17.60
N THR A 12 -13.02 14.11 -16.40
CA THR A 12 -12.67 14.76 -15.14
C THR A 12 -11.16 14.93 -15.01
N MET A 13 -10.69 16.18 -14.94
CA MET A 13 -9.30 16.47 -14.60
C MET A 13 -9.01 15.93 -13.19
N SER A 14 -8.06 15.00 -13.18
CA SER A 14 -7.36 14.40 -12.05
C SER A 14 -7.23 15.33 -10.83
N ALA A 15 -8.04 15.09 -9.81
CA ALA A 15 -7.77 15.57 -8.46
C ALA A 15 -6.80 14.59 -7.79
N ILE A 16 -5.50 14.79 -7.97
CA ILE A 16 -4.49 14.09 -7.19
C ILE A 16 -3.51 15.11 -6.60
N ARG A 17 -3.72 15.31 -5.29
CA ARG A 17 -2.73 15.59 -4.23
C ARG A 17 -2.08 16.97 -4.24
N HIS A 18 -2.79 17.92 -3.64
CA HIS A 18 -2.14 19.08 -3.02
C HIS A 18 -1.12 18.64 -1.94
N PRO A 19 0.06 19.27 -1.86
CA PRO A 19 1.11 18.99 -0.89
C PRO A 19 0.87 19.60 0.51
N CYS A 20 -0.37 19.95 0.88
CA CYS A 20 -0.65 20.75 2.08
C CYS A 20 -0.73 19.99 3.42
N LEU A 21 -0.26 18.75 3.53
CA LEU A 21 -0.28 18.00 4.80
C LEU A 21 0.98 18.17 5.68
N ILE A 22 1.80 19.20 5.48
CA ILE A 22 3.00 19.41 6.34
C ILE A 22 3.00 20.72 7.14
N MET A 23 2.22 21.76 6.82
CA MET A 23 2.19 22.98 7.65
C MET A 23 0.79 23.61 7.74
N GLY A 24 0.03 23.22 8.77
CA GLY A 24 -0.72 24.14 9.64
C GLY A 24 -1.83 25.07 9.13
N GLN A 25 -2.19 25.14 7.84
CA GLN A 25 -3.30 26.00 7.39
C GLN A 25 -4.25 25.29 6.42
N CYS A 26 -5.43 24.92 6.92
CA CYS A 26 -6.57 24.56 6.09
C CYS A 26 -7.36 25.84 5.74
N PRO A 27 -7.57 26.18 4.45
CA PRO A 27 -8.50 27.24 4.07
C PRO A 27 -9.94 26.81 4.40
N SER A 28 -10.68 27.71 5.03
CA SER A 28 -11.94 27.47 5.74
C SER A 28 -13.18 27.21 4.87
N ASN A 29 -13.05 26.68 3.64
CA ASN A 29 -14.19 26.52 2.73
C ASN A 29 -14.19 25.21 1.93
N PHE A 30 -13.72 24.12 2.53
CA PHE A 30 -14.10 22.80 2.05
C PHE A 30 -15.48 22.48 2.61
N GLU A 31 -16.52 22.76 1.83
CA GLU A 31 -17.89 22.31 2.08
C GLU A 31 -17.94 20.77 1.96
N GLY A 32 -17.35 20.11 2.96
CA GLY A 32 -17.41 18.68 3.12
C GLY A 32 -18.87 18.33 3.37
N ARG A 33 -19.47 17.58 2.44
CA ARG A 33 -20.74 16.87 2.64
C ARG A 33 -20.74 16.32 4.06
N ASN A 34 -21.54 16.94 4.93
CA ASN A 34 -21.85 16.50 6.26
C ASN A 34 -22.64 15.20 6.16
N LYS A 35 -21.93 14.10 5.90
CA LYS A 35 -22.46 12.77 6.08
C LYS A 35 -22.79 12.68 7.56
N THR A 36 -24.07 12.76 7.88
CA THR A 36 -24.64 12.56 9.21
C THR A 36 -23.98 11.31 9.80
N MET A 37 -23.14 11.50 10.82
CA MET A 37 -22.67 10.38 11.62
C MET A 37 -23.91 9.76 12.25
N ASN A 38 -24.20 8.51 11.92
CA ASN A 38 -25.18 7.73 12.67
C ASN A 38 -24.58 7.45 14.05
N ASN A 39 -24.94 8.29 15.02
CA ASN A 39 -24.69 8.14 16.44
C ASN A 39 -25.33 6.86 17.05
N SER A 40 -26.02 6.07 16.24
CA SER A 40 -26.73 4.83 16.58
C SER A 40 -25.83 3.65 17.00
N SER A 41 -24.51 3.78 16.96
CA SER A 41 -23.58 2.70 17.35
C SER A 41 -22.54 3.13 18.39
N SER A 42 -22.87 4.12 19.21
CA SER A 42 -22.10 4.47 20.40
C SER A 42 -22.73 3.75 21.59
N SER A 43 -22.26 2.56 21.93
CA SER A 43 -22.61 1.95 23.22
C SER A 43 -21.97 2.77 24.33
N ALA A 44 -22.74 3.09 25.37
CA ALA A 44 -22.16 3.67 26.58
C ALA A 44 -21.04 2.75 27.06
N THR A 45 -19.85 3.32 27.22
CA THR A 45 -18.74 2.64 27.86
C THR A 45 -19.19 2.36 29.30
N SER A 46 -19.43 1.10 29.67
CA SER A 46 -19.76 0.72 31.06
C SER A 46 -18.75 1.38 32.00
N PRO A 47 -19.11 1.88 33.19
CA PRO A 47 -18.13 2.42 34.14
C PRO A 47 -17.36 1.31 34.87
N ASP A 48 -17.89 0.09 34.85
CA ASP A 48 -17.25 -1.14 35.32
C ASP A 48 -16.32 -1.69 34.24
N ARG A 49 -15.41 -0.86 33.73
CA ARG A 49 -14.46 -1.30 32.70
C ARG A 49 -13.33 -2.02 33.36
N ASP A 50 -13.12 -3.25 32.90
CA ASP A 50 -11.82 -3.85 32.67
C ASP A 50 -10.71 -2.78 32.65
N GLU A 51 -10.07 -2.58 33.81
CA GLU A 51 -8.85 -1.76 33.94
C GLU A 51 -7.76 -2.55 33.21
N TYR A 52 -7.75 -2.45 31.88
CA TYR A 52 -6.73 -3.09 31.08
C TYR A 52 -5.40 -2.41 31.42
N PRO A 53 -4.36 -3.18 31.79
CA PRO A 53 -3.08 -2.58 32.13
C PRO A 53 -2.62 -1.69 30.98
N LYS A 54 -2.12 -0.51 31.32
CA LYS A 54 -1.61 0.44 30.33
C LYS A 54 -0.53 -0.25 29.51
N VAL A 55 -0.68 -0.21 28.18
CA VAL A 55 0.31 -0.77 27.24
C VAL A 55 1.67 -0.13 27.51
N THR A 56 2.63 -0.94 27.92
CA THR A 56 3.99 -0.49 28.23
C THR A 56 4.90 -0.62 27.00
N GLN A 57 6.05 0.07 27.02
CA GLN A 57 7.06 -0.11 25.96
C GLN A 57 7.55 -1.57 25.88
N ALA A 58 7.65 -2.27 27.01
CA ALA A 58 8.01 -3.69 27.06
C ALA A 58 6.99 -4.59 26.31
N ASP A 59 5.72 -4.17 26.23
CA ASP A 59 4.71 -4.89 25.45
C ASP A 59 4.93 -4.71 23.94
N LEU A 60 5.33 -3.51 23.52
CA LEU A 60 5.68 -3.23 22.13
C LEU A 60 6.97 -3.92 21.71
N ASP A 61 7.97 -3.98 22.58
CA ASP A 61 9.25 -4.62 22.31
C ASP A 61 9.09 -6.14 22.14
N ARG A 62 8.13 -6.75 22.85
CA ARG A 62 7.75 -8.17 22.70
C ARG A 62 6.83 -8.43 21.50
N ALA A 63 6.34 -7.40 20.81
CA ALA A 63 5.37 -7.56 19.74
C ALA A 63 5.95 -8.31 18.53
N ARG A 64 5.17 -9.25 17.99
CA ARG A 64 5.51 -10.01 16.77
C ARG A 64 4.67 -9.53 15.59
N PHE A 65 5.33 -9.17 14.49
CA PHE A 65 4.65 -8.83 13.25
C PHE A 65 4.02 -10.10 12.66
N ARG A 66 2.70 -10.07 12.45
CA ARG A 66 1.92 -11.19 11.90
C ARG A 66 1.05 -10.72 10.74
N VAL A 67 0.88 -11.56 9.72
CA VAL A 67 -0.07 -11.38 8.61
C VAL A 67 -0.93 -12.65 8.55
N GLY A 68 -2.25 -12.51 8.61
CA GLY A 68 -3.15 -13.67 8.68
C GLY A 68 -2.89 -14.57 9.89
N LEU A 69 -2.54 -13.97 11.04
CA LEU A 69 -2.12 -14.66 12.26
C LEU A 69 -0.83 -15.49 12.14
N GLN A 70 -0.10 -15.44 11.04
CA GLN A 70 1.20 -16.11 10.92
C GLN A 70 2.35 -15.11 11.11
N PRO A 71 3.40 -15.44 11.88
CA PRO A 71 4.61 -14.63 11.96
C PRO A 71 5.12 -14.31 10.55
N ALA A 72 5.25 -13.03 10.24
CA ALA A 72 5.65 -12.59 8.92
C ALA A 72 7.01 -11.88 8.98
N PRO A 73 7.89 -12.09 7.98
CA PRO A 73 9.10 -11.31 7.88
C PRO A 73 8.75 -9.84 7.61
N ARG A 74 9.52 -8.93 8.21
CA ARG A 74 9.34 -7.50 7.98
C ARG A 74 9.91 -7.12 6.62
N ARG A 75 9.24 -6.20 5.92
CA ARG A 75 9.78 -5.62 4.69
C ARG A 75 11.02 -4.80 5.00
N GLN A 76 12.17 -5.20 4.50
CA GLN A 76 13.39 -4.41 4.55
C GLN A 76 13.43 -3.41 3.39
N ARG A 77 13.86 -2.18 3.65
CA ARG A 77 14.13 -1.18 2.61
C ARG A 77 15.63 -1.19 2.33
N VAL A 78 15.99 -1.41 1.08
CA VAL A 78 17.37 -1.32 0.59
C VAL A 78 17.43 -0.34 -0.58
N THR A 79 18.59 0.27 -0.76
CA THR A 79 18.91 1.09 -1.93
C THR A 79 19.78 0.25 -2.86
N LEU A 80 19.35 0.09 -4.10
CA LEU A 80 20.05 -0.67 -5.15
C LEU A 80 20.06 0.18 -6.41
N SER A 81 21.19 0.18 -7.12
CA SER A 81 21.30 0.77 -8.46
C SER A 81 20.83 -0.23 -9.51
N LEU A 82 19.97 0.22 -10.42
CA LEU A 82 19.48 -0.55 -11.57
C LEU A 82 19.71 0.29 -12.83
N ASP A 83 19.98 -0.38 -13.95
CA ASP A 83 20.15 0.30 -15.23
C ASP A 83 18.88 1.03 -15.66
N ALA A 84 19.06 2.18 -16.31
CA ALA A 84 17.94 3.02 -16.78
C ALA A 84 16.97 2.25 -17.67
N ASN A 85 17.50 1.48 -18.63
CA ASN A 85 16.71 0.67 -19.56
C ASN A 85 15.82 -0.34 -18.84
N LEU A 86 16.33 -0.93 -17.75
CA LEU A 86 15.58 -1.91 -16.96
C LEU A 86 14.48 -1.23 -16.15
N ILE A 87 14.78 -0.07 -15.56
CA ILE A 87 13.79 0.75 -14.85
C ILE A 87 12.63 1.12 -15.79
N ASP A 88 12.94 1.57 -17.01
CA ASP A 88 11.93 2.01 -17.97
C ASP A 88 11.10 0.84 -18.50
N TYR A 89 11.72 -0.33 -18.71
CA TYR A 89 11.00 -1.56 -18.99
C TYR A 89 9.94 -1.84 -17.90
N PHE A 90 10.32 -1.84 -16.62
CA PHE A 90 9.38 -2.11 -15.54
C PHE A 90 8.32 -1.02 -15.38
N LYS A 91 8.65 0.26 -15.62
CA LYS A 91 7.66 1.35 -15.65
C LYS A 91 6.60 1.12 -16.73
N SER A 92 7.02 0.72 -17.94
CA SER A 92 6.09 0.48 -19.05
C SER A 92 5.12 -0.70 -18.79
N LYS A 93 5.53 -1.66 -17.96
CA LYS A 93 4.76 -2.88 -17.63
C LYS A 93 3.95 -2.79 -16.33
N ALA A 94 4.22 -1.79 -15.49
CA ALA A 94 3.76 -1.74 -14.11
C ALA A 94 2.25 -1.60 -13.91
N GLY A 95 1.51 -1.07 -14.90
CA GLY A 95 0.10 -0.73 -14.75
C GLY A 95 -0.18 0.02 -13.44
N GLU A 96 -1.23 -0.38 -12.73
CA GLU A 96 -1.65 0.22 -11.45
C GLU A 96 -0.82 -0.22 -10.23
N GLN A 97 -0.21 -1.40 -10.28
CA GLN A 97 0.54 -2.00 -9.16
C GLN A 97 1.87 -1.27 -8.88
N GLY A 98 2.36 -0.51 -9.85
CA GLY A 98 3.63 0.22 -9.80
C GLY A 98 4.86 -0.67 -10.04
N TYR A 99 5.90 -0.09 -10.64
CA TYR A 99 7.07 -0.84 -11.12
C TYR A 99 7.83 -1.55 -9.99
N ARG A 100 7.84 -0.98 -8.78
CA ARG A 100 8.48 -1.60 -7.60
C ARG A 100 7.84 -2.93 -7.22
N THR A 101 6.51 -3.05 -7.33
CA THR A 101 5.79 -4.28 -7.00
C THR A 101 6.15 -5.37 -8.00
N LEU A 102 6.16 -5.01 -9.29
CA LEU A 102 6.52 -5.90 -10.40
C LEU A 102 7.97 -6.39 -10.31
N ILE A 103 8.92 -5.53 -9.95
CA ILE A 103 10.32 -5.92 -9.68
C ILE A 103 10.39 -6.95 -8.56
N ASN A 104 9.76 -6.69 -7.42
CA ASN A 104 9.79 -7.60 -6.28
C ASN A 104 9.16 -8.97 -6.61
N GLU A 105 8.08 -8.98 -7.39
CA GLU A 105 7.46 -10.22 -7.86
C GLU A 105 8.38 -10.99 -8.81
N THR A 106 9.00 -10.30 -9.76
CA THR A 106 9.95 -10.90 -10.70
C THR A 106 11.12 -11.56 -9.97
N LEU A 107 11.69 -10.87 -8.97
CA LEU A 107 12.77 -11.41 -8.13
C LEU A 107 12.31 -12.64 -7.33
N ARG A 108 11.08 -12.64 -6.81
CA ARG A 108 10.52 -13.83 -6.14
C ARG A 108 10.40 -15.02 -7.08
N ARG A 109 9.88 -14.81 -8.29
CA ARG A 109 9.76 -15.86 -9.31
C ARG A 109 11.13 -16.40 -9.74
N ALA A 110 12.10 -15.52 -9.94
CA ALA A 110 13.47 -15.92 -10.29
C ALA A 110 14.13 -16.76 -9.19
N LYS A 111 13.97 -16.37 -7.90
CA LYS A 111 14.45 -17.15 -6.75
C LYS A 111 13.84 -18.54 -6.72
N ALA A 112 12.50 -18.63 -6.83
CA ALA A 112 11.79 -19.92 -6.78
C ALA A 112 12.22 -20.86 -7.91
N ARG A 113 12.47 -20.32 -9.11
CA ARG A 113 13.00 -21.11 -10.24
C ARG A 113 14.42 -21.63 -9.97
N GLY A 114 15.31 -20.79 -9.44
CA GLY A 114 16.68 -21.20 -9.11
C GLY A 114 16.73 -22.26 -8.01
N GLU A 115 15.86 -22.16 -7.00
CA GLU A 115 15.74 -23.18 -5.94
C GLU A 115 15.28 -24.54 -6.50
N LEU A 116 14.33 -24.53 -7.45
CA LEU A 116 13.88 -25.73 -8.14
C LEU A 116 14.99 -26.36 -9.00
N GLU A 117 15.69 -25.56 -9.81
CA GLU A 117 16.79 -26.03 -10.66
C GLU A 117 17.96 -26.60 -9.83
N GLY A 118 18.29 -25.98 -8.71
CA GLY A 118 19.27 -26.48 -7.75
C GLY A 118 18.87 -27.84 -7.17
N ALA A 119 17.60 -28.01 -6.79
CA ALA A 119 17.11 -29.30 -6.29
C ALA A 119 17.21 -30.41 -7.34
N LEU A 120 16.84 -30.13 -8.60
CA LEU A 120 16.90 -31.11 -9.69
C LEU A 120 18.33 -31.52 -10.06
N THR A 121 19.29 -30.60 -10.01
CA THR A 121 20.70 -30.87 -10.32
C THR A 121 21.42 -31.56 -9.16
N SER A 122 21.06 -31.26 -7.91
CA SER A 122 21.63 -31.91 -6.72
C SER A 122 21.27 -33.40 -6.60
N GLY A 123 20.14 -33.83 -7.16
CA GLY A 123 19.72 -35.23 -7.18
C GLY A 123 20.43 -36.10 -8.24
N HIS A 124 21.25 -35.51 -9.11
CA HIS A 124 21.96 -36.24 -10.18
C HIS A 124 23.42 -36.60 -9.82
N HIS A 125 23.89 -36.16 -8.66
CA HIS A 125 25.26 -36.39 -8.16
C HIS A 125 25.30 -37.29 -6.90
N SER A 126 24.24 -38.06 -6.61
CA SER A 126 24.21 -39.06 -5.53
C SER A 126 24.05 -40.47 -6.07
#